data_AF-A0A662YGZ3-F1
#
_entry.id   AF-A0A662YGZ3-F1
#
_cell.length_a   1.000
_cell.length_b   1.000
_cell.length_c   1.000
_cell.angle_alpha   90.00
_cell.angle_beta   90.00
_cell.angle_gamma   90.00
#
_symmetry.space_group_name_H-M   'P 1'
#
loop_
_entity.id
_entity.type
_entity.pdbx_description
1 polymer ?
#
loop_
_entity_poly.entity_id
_entity_poly.type
_entity_poly.pdbx_seq_one_letter_code
_entity_poly.pdbx_strand_id
1 'polypeptide(L)'
;MDVKMGTRSFEDDASAEKIAYERQKFPLQETVGFRIQGIKVFNPKQRQYIEFDKHFGRGITSAEALASAFLNFFPPNDKTKTVALLQAFLSRLDEFQMWFHEQQDVGFIASSFLFLYNGEPTATAEDLPVAYAADIRLIDFAHVTHPSPGQRDEGVLTGIATLIRCFQELLQDLKE
;
A
#
# COMPACT_ATOMS: atom_id res chain seq x y z
N MET A 1 -6.36 4.73 0.19
CA MET A 1 -5.03 4.92 0.80
C MET A 1 -3.99 4.89 -0.31
N ASP A 2 -3.06 5.84 -0.30
CA ASP A 2 -1.96 5.96 -1.25
C ASP A 2 -0.67 5.47 -0.58
N VAL A 3 -0.02 4.49 -1.19
CA VAL A 3 1.24 3.90 -0.77
C VAL A 3 2.25 4.03 -1.90
N LYS A 4 3.29 4.84 -1.71
CA LYS A 4 4.37 4.99 -2.68
C LYS A 4 5.26 3.75 -2.63
N MET A 5 5.38 3.07 -3.75
CA MET A 5 6.07 1.79 -3.86
C MET A 5 7.54 1.98 -4.23
N GLY A 6 8.35 0.96 -3.93
CA GLY A 6 9.77 0.91 -4.25
C GLY A 6 10.66 1.21 -3.05
N THR A 7 11.84 0.60 -3.02
CA THR A 7 12.90 0.87 -2.03
C THR A 7 13.56 2.24 -2.22
N ARG A 8 13.24 2.93 -3.31
CA ARG A 8 13.67 4.30 -3.60
C ARG A 8 12.57 5.10 -4.29
N SER A 9 12.70 6.42 -4.26
CA SER A 9 11.78 7.35 -4.95
C SER A 9 12.53 8.44 -5.73
N PHE A 10 13.68 8.07 -6.29
CA PHE A 10 14.56 8.89 -7.11
C PHE A 10 15.13 8.04 -8.25
N GLU A 11 15.44 8.69 -9.35
CA GLU A 11 15.99 8.14 -10.58
C GLU A 11 17.48 7.77 -10.44
N ASP A 12 17.99 6.97 -11.38
CA ASP A 12 19.38 6.50 -11.37
C ASP A 12 20.40 7.64 -11.53
N ASP A 13 20.02 8.73 -12.20
CA ASP A 13 20.84 9.91 -12.45
C ASP A 13 20.56 11.07 -11.48
N ALA A 14 19.77 10.82 -10.42
CA ALA A 14 19.44 11.84 -9.43
C ALA A 14 20.69 12.37 -8.70
N SER A 15 20.71 13.68 -8.42
CA SER A 15 21.82 14.30 -7.69
C SER A 15 21.94 13.77 -6.25
N ALA A 16 23.13 13.90 -5.66
CA ALA A 16 23.36 13.49 -4.27
C ALA A 16 22.40 14.20 -3.29
N GLU A 17 22.09 15.46 -3.53
CA GLU A 17 21.14 16.24 -2.73
C GLU A 17 19.71 15.70 -2.85
N LYS A 18 19.28 15.34 -4.07
CA LYS A 18 17.96 14.75 -4.32
C LYS A 18 17.84 13.38 -3.65
N ILE A 19 18.87 12.53 -3.76
CA ILE A 19 18.93 11.23 -3.11
C ILE A 19 18.82 11.38 -1.58
N ALA A 20 19.63 12.27 -1.00
CA ALA A 20 19.60 12.53 0.44
C ALA A 20 18.22 13.05 0.89
N TYR A 21 17.64 13.99 0.15
CA TYR A 21 16.32 14.55 0.43
C TYR A 21 15.20 13.49 0.37
N GLU A 22 15.19 12.61 -0.62
CA GLU A 22 14.17 11.55 -0.71
C GLU A 22 14.34 10.50 0.39
N ARG A 23 15.58 10.08 0.71
CA ARG A 23 15.88 9.15 1.80
C ARG A 23 15.46 9.70 3.17
N GLN A 24 15.69 10.99 3.41
CA GLN A 24 15.33 11.65 4.66
C GLN A 24 13.81 11.62 4.92
N LYS A 25 12.97 11.58 3.88
CA LYS A 25 11.51 11.58 4.06
C LYS A 25 11.02 10.36 4.84
N PHE A 26 11.59 9.19 4.56
CA PHE A 26 11.21 7.94 5.19
C PHE A 26 12.37 6.93 5.13
N PRO A 27 13.25 6.91 6.14
CA PRO A 27 14.45 6.05 6.13
C PRO A 27 14.14 4.56 5.99
N LEU A 28 12.97 4.11 6.47
CA LEU A 28 12.55 2.72 6.33
C LEU A 28 12.20 2.32 4.89
N GLN A 29 11.98 3.26 3.97
CA GLN A 29 11.56 2.93 2.60
C GLN A 29 12.52 1.95 1.93
N GLU A 30 13.82 2.13 2.16
CA GLU A 30 14.88 1.30 1.57
C GLU A 30 14.81 -0.16 2.02
N THR A 31 14.28 -0.44 3.21
CA THR A 31 14.14 -1.79 3.76
C THR A 31 12.74 -2.38 3.58
N VAL A 32 11.69 -1.55 3.70
CA VAL A 32 10.28 -2.01 3.66
C VAL A 32 9.67 -1.92 2.27
N GLY A 33 10.34 -1.23 1.33
CA GLY A 33 9.93 -1.15 -0.08
C GLY A 33 8.72 -0.27 -0.35
N PHE A 34 8.28 0.56 0.59
CA PHE A 34 7.23 1.55 0.37
C PHE A 34 7.22 2.66 1.44
N ARG A 35 6.38 3.68 1.25
CA ARG A 35 5.92 4.58 2.32
C ARG A 35 4.45 4.98 2.14
N ILE A 36 3.72 5.16 3.24
CA ILE A 36 2.34 5.67 3.21
C ILE A 36 2.36 7.17 2.88
N GLN A 37 1.65 7.57 1.82
CA GLN A 37 1.56 8.96 1.38
C GLN A 37 0.30 9.65 1.88
N GLY A 38 -0.76 8.89 2.13
CA GLY A 38 -1.97 9.40 2.76
C GLY A 38 -3.07 8.34 2.86
N ILE A 39 -3.95 8.53 3.84
CA ILE A 39 -5.12 7.71 4.08
C ILE A 39 -6.33 8.63 4.13
N LYS A 40 -7.40 8.24 3.45
CA LYS A 40 -8.71 8.87 3.56
C LYS A 40 -9.73 7.76 3.72
N VAL A 41 -10.37 7.70 4.87
CA VAL A 41 -11.29 6.63 5.25
C VAL A 41 -12.63 7.22 5.65
N PHE A 42 -13.73 6.60 5.20
CA PHE A 42 -15.08 7.04 5.54
C PHE A 42 -15.51 6.46 6.90
N ASN A 43 -15.95 7.33 7.82
CA ASN A 43 -16.58 6.92 9.07
C ASN A 43 -18.11 6.88 8.87
N PRO A 44 -18.75 5.70 8.79
CA PRO A 44 -20.18 5.60 8.53
C PRO A 44 -21.04 6.14 9.67
N LYS A 45 -20.55 6.13 10.92
CA LYS A 45 -21.29 6.68 12.08
C LYS A 45 -21.37 8.20 12.04
N GLN A 46 -20.26 8.86 11.69
CA GLN A 46 -20.17 10.32 11.63
C GLN A 46 -20.52 10.89 10.25
N ARG A 47 -20.63 10.04 9.22
CA ARG A 47 -20.81 10.42 7.80
C ARG A 47 -19.75 11.43 7.32
N GLN A 48 -18.52 11.26 7.79
CA GLN A 48 -17.39 12.14 7.49
C GLN A 48 -16.14 11.32 7.16
N TYR A 49 -15.20 11.95 6.47
CA TYR A 49 -13.89 11.36 6.20
C TYR A 49 -12.91 11.68 7.31
N ILE A 50 -12.11 10.68 7.70
CA ILE A 50 -10.92 10.84 8.51
C ILE A 50 -9.73 10.80 7.55
N GLU A 51 -8.84 11.77 7.66
CA GLU A 51 -7.69 11.93 6.78
C GLU A 51 -6.39 11.86 7.57
N PHE A 52 -5.44 11.09 7.05
CA PHE A 52 -4.06 11.03 7.54
C PHE A 52 -3.16 11.44 6.38
N ASP A 53 -2.29 12.41 6.61
CA ASP A 53 -1.45 12.97 5.56
C ASP A 53 -0.10 12.24 5.44
N LYS A 54 0.77 12.79 4.60
CA LYS A 54 2.15 12.31 4.45
C LYS A 54 2.98 12.38 5.73
N HIS A 55 2.67 13.28 6.66
CA HIS A 55 3.43 13.43 7.89
C HIS A 55 3.12 12.29 8.86
N PHE A 56 1.86 11.83 8.88
CA PHE A 56 1.50 10.59 9.56
C PHE A 56 2.33 9.41 9.05
N GLY A 57 2.33 9.17 7.73
CA GLY A 57 3.07 8.03 7.16
C GLY A 57 4.57 8.11 7.40
N ARG A 58 5.16 9.31 7.34
CA ARG A 58 6.59 9.54 7.62
C ARG A 58 6.95 9.42 9.10
N GLY A 59 5.96 9.50 9.99
CA GLY A 59 6.14 9.35 11.43
C GLY A 59 6.33 7.89 11.89
N ILE A 60 6.18 6.91 11.00
CA ILE A 60 6.40 5.50 11.31
C ILE A 60 7.91 5.23 11.38
N THR A 61 8.39 4.79 12.55
CA THR A 61 9.84 4.66 12.81
C THR A 61 10.34 3.23 12.89
N SER A 62 9.46 2.22 12.89
CA SER A 62 9.85 0.81 12.87
C SER A 62 8.95 -0.04 11.95
N ALA A 63 9.46 -1.20 11.52
CA ALA A 63 8.73 -2.10 10.64
C ALA A 63 7.55 -2.80 11.36
N GLU A 64 7.66 -2.98 12.67
CA GLU A 64 6.63 -3.54 13.55
C GLU A 64 5.43 -2.61 13.70
N ALA A 65 5.64 -1.30 13.58
CA ALA A 65 4.56 -0.32 13.65
C ALA A 65 3.72 -0.22 12.35
N LEU A 66 4.16 -0.84 11.25
CA LEU A 66 3.50 -0.73 9.95
C LEU A 66 2.10 -1.35 9.94
N ALA A 67 1.94 -2.56 10.47
CA ALA A 67 0.64 -3.24 10.52
C ALA A 67 -0.39 -2.37 11.26
N SER A 68 -0.02 -1.88 12.44
CA SER A 68 -0.85 -0.96 13.23
C SER A 68 -1.18 0.34 12.47
N ALA A 69 -0.24 0.87 11.68
CA ALA A 69 -0.52 2.05 10.87
C ALA A 69 -1.58 1.79 9.79
N PHE A 70 -1.56 0.62 9.15
CA PHE A 70 -2.55 0.23 8.14
C PHE A 70 -3.97 0.07 8.68
N LEU A 71 -4.15 -0.25 9.98
CA LEU A 71 -5.48 -0.29 10.61
C LEU A 71 -6.27 1.00 10.44
N ASN A 72 -5.59 2.15 10.33
CA ASN A 72 -6.24 3.46 10.11
C ASN A 72 -6.95 3.58 8.75
N PHE A 73 -6.69 2.67 7.80
CA PHE A 73 -7.40 2.62 6.52
C PHE A 73 -8.71 1.82 6.59
N PHE A 74 -8.88 0.95 7.57
CA PHE A 74 -10.04 0.07 7.68
C PHE A 74 -11.17 0.70 8.52
N PRO A 75 -12.44 0.28 8.32
CA PRO A 75 -13.55 0.84 9.06
C PRO A 75 -13.43 0.55 10.57
N PRO A 76 -13.59 1.58 11.43
CA PRO A 76 -13.43 1.40 12.88
C PRO A 76 -14.55 0.54 13.46
N ASN A 77 -14.18 -0.48 14.25
CA ASN A 77 -15.09 -1.41 14.91
C ASN A 77 -15.95 -2.27 13.97
N ASP A 78 -15.51 -2.52 12.74
CA ASP A 78 -16.17 -3.46 11.82
C ASP A 78 -15.21 -4.59 11.43
N LYS A 79 -15.10 -5.57 12.34
CA LYS A 79 -14.19 -6.71 12.24
C LYS A 79 -14.49 -7.55 11.00
N THR A 80 -15.76 -7.85 10.73
CA THR A 80 -16.19 -8.65 9.57
C THR A 80 -15.82 -7.98 8.25
N LYS A 81 -16.11 -6.68 8.10
CA LYS A 81 -15.73 -5.94 6.90
C LYS A 81 -14.22 -5.85 6.76
N THR A 82 -13.50 -5.61 7.86
CA THR A 82 -12.03 -5.52 7.85
C THR A 82 -11.39 -6.83 7.37
N VAL A 83 -11.87 -7.98 7.86
CA VAL A 83 -11.41 -9.31 7.42
C VAL A 83 -11.65 -9.51 5.92
N ALA A 84 -12.85 -9.20 5.42
CA ALA A 84 -13.18 -9.33 4.01
C ALA A 84 -12.32 -8.41 3.11
N LEU A 85 -12.09 -7.17 3.55
CA LEU A 85 -11.22 -6.21 2.84
C LEU A 85 -9.77 -6.70 2.80
N LEU A 86 -9.23 -7.19 3.92
CA LEU A 86 -7.88 -7.74 3.98
C LEU A 86 -7.71 -8.91 3.02
N GLN A 87 -8.68 -9.84 2.99
CA GLN A 87 -8.66 -10.97 2.06
C GLN A 87 -8.69 -10.53 0.59
N ALA A 88 -9.53 -9.55 0.24
CA ALA A 88 -9.60 -9.01 -1.11
C ALA A 88 -8.29 -8.31 -1.52
N PHE A 89 -7.70 -7.50 -0.63
CA PHE A 89 -6.44 -6.84 -0.92
C PHE A 89 -5.26 -7.82 -1.02
N LEU A 90 -5.22 -8.86 -0.17
CA LEU A 90 -4.21 -9.92 -0.27
C LEU A 90 -4.28 -10.63 -1.63
N SER A 91 -5.48 -11.03 -2.06
CA SER A 91 -5.67 -11.64 -3.39
C SER A 91 -5.18 -10.72 -4.51
N ARG A 92 -5.47 -9.41 -4.41
CA ARG A 92 -5.04 -8.43 -5.41
C ARG A 92 -3.52 -8.19 -5.39
N LEU A 93 -2.90 -8.21 -4.21
CA LEU A 93 -1.45 -8.11 -4.06
C LEU A 93 -0.73 -9.33 -4.65
N ASP A 94 -1.29 -10.54 -4.51
CA ASP A 94 -0.74 -11.76 -5.12
C ASP A 94 -0.74 -11.64 -6.66
N GLU A 95 -1.82 -11.12 -7.26
CA GLU A 95 -1.88 -10.84 -8.71
C GLU A 95 -0.80 -9.84 -9.14
N PHE A 96 -0.61 -8.75 -8.38
CA PHE A 96 0.47 -7.80 -8.65
C PHE A 96 1.84 -8.46 -8.50
N GLN A 97 2.05 -9.26 -7.45
CA GLN A 97 3.31 -9.97 -7.23
C GLN A 97 3.67 -10.86 -8.40
N MET A 98 2.70 -11.65 -8.90
CA MET A 98 2.88 -12.48 -10.09
C MET A 98 3.27 -11.64 -11.31
N TRP A 99 2.54 -10.56 -11.58
CA TRP A 99 2.82 -9.70 -12.74
C TRP A 99 4.22 -9.05 -12.64
N PHE A 100 4.61 -8.53 -11.47
CA PHE A 100 5.93 -7.93 -11.25
C PHE A 100 7.09 -8.96 -11.31
N HIS A 101 6.82 -10.24 -11.07
CA HIS A 101 7.82 -11.31 -11.27
C HIS A 101 8.02 -11.69 -12.74
N GLU A 102 6.97 -11.59 -13.56
CA GLU A 102 6.99 -11.98 -14.97
C GLU A 102 7.44 -10.85 -15.90
N GLN A 103 6.93 -9.63 -15.69
CA GLN A 103 7.24 -8.49 -16.54
C GLN A 103 8.70 -8.05 -16.40
N GLN A 104 9.31 -7.59 -17.49
CA GLN A 104 10.71 -7.10 -17.50
C GLN A 104 10.89 -5.82 -18.32
N ASP A 105 9.79 -5.21 -18.78
CA ASP A 105 9.85 -4.13 -19.78
C ASP A 105 9.69 -2.74 -19.15
N VAL A 106 9.20 -2.67 -17.91
CA VAL A 106 8.91 -1.41 -17.22
C VAL A 106 9.40 -1.44 -15.76
N GLY A 107 10.03 -0.34 -15.36
CA GLY A 107 10.43 -0.06 -13.98
C GLY A 107 9.63 1.12 -13.45
N PHE A 108 9.27 1.10 -12.16
CA PHE A 108 8.39 2.10 -11.57
C PHE A 108 9.12 2.85 -10.46
N ILE A 109 9.43 4.13 -10.71
CA ILE A 109 10.03 5.00 -9.72
C ILE A 109 8.98 5.98 -9.22
N ALA A 110 8.85 6.08 -7.90
CA ALA A 110 7.93 6.98 -7.23
C ALA A 110 6.44 6.79 -7.62
N SER A 111 6.07 5.67 -8.22
CA SER A 111 4.68 5.25 -8.44
C SER A 111 4.02 4.79 -7.13
N SER A 112 2.70 4.73 -7.12
CA SER A 112 1.93 4.38 -5.93
C SER A 112 0.92 3.28 -6.19
N PHE A 113 0.70 2.44 -5.18
CA PHE A 113 -0.51 1.66 -5.06
C PHE A 113 -1.59 2.50 -4.39
N LEU A 114 -2.72 2.65 -5.08
CA LEU A 114 -3.93 3.26 -4.58
C LEU A 114 -4.92 2.18 -4.17
N PHE A 115 -5.06 2.00 -2.86
CA PHE A 115 -6.06 1.12 -2.24
C PHE A 115 -7.38 1.87 -2.12
N LEU A 116 -8.47 1.21 -2.50
CA LEU A 116 -9.82 1.76 -2.41
C LEU A 116 -10.82 0.67 -2.03
N TYR A 117 -11.90 1.08 -1.37
CA TYR A 117 -13.05 0.22 -1.10
C TYR A 117 -14.29 1.10 -0.82
N ASN A 118 -15.46 0.50 -0.92
CA ASN A 118 -16.74 1.11 -0.60
C ASN A 118 -16.93 1.22 0.92
N GLY A 119 -16.94 2.46 1.43
CA GLY A 119 -17.10 2.78 2.84
C GLY A 119 -18.49 2.49 3.42
N GLU A 120 -19.52 2.35 2.58
CA GLU A 120 -20.90 2.18 3.03
C GLU A 120 -21.14 0.87 3.80
N PRO A 121 -22.08 0.83 4.76
CA PRO A 121 -22.50 -0.41 5.41
C PRO A 121 -23.02 -1.41 4.39
N THR A 122 -22.70 -2.70 4.57
CA THR A 122 -23.30 -3.76 3.75
C THR A 122 -24.79 -3.86 4.08
N ALA A 123 -25.64 -3.95 3.06
CA ALA A 123 -27.08 -4.11 3.26
C ALA A 123 -27.45 -5.53 3.74
N THR A 124 -26.72 -6.56 3.28
CA THR A 124 -26.95 -7.97 3.66
C THR A 124 -25.65 -8.78 3.73
N ALA A 125 -25.69 -9.93 4.40
CA ALA A 125 -24.55 -10.86 4.48
C ALA A 125 -24.24 -11.56 3.14
N GLU A 126 -25.21 -11.62 2.23
CA GLU A 126 -25.08 -12.30 0.93
C GLU A 126 -24.23 -11.48 -0.05
N ASP A 127 -24.18 -10.15 0.13
CA ASP A 127 -23.42 -9.25 -0.74
C ASP A 127 -21.93 -9.15 -0.36
N LEU A 128 -21.49 -9.73 0.77
CA LEU A 128 -20.21 -9.40 1.43
C LEU A 128 -18.94 -9.47 0.54
N PRO A 129 -18.72 -10.47 -0.33
CA PRO A 129 -17.49 -10.54 -1.13
C PRO A 129 -17.43 -9.49 -2.25
N VAL A 130 -18.59 -9.09 -2.80
CA VAL A 130 -18.71 -8.19 -3.96
C VAL A 130 -19.04 -6.75 -3.52
N ALA A 131 -19.70 -6.58 -2.38
CA ALA A 131 -20.24 -5.29 -1.91
C ALA A 131 -19.20 -4.23 -1.61
N TYR A 132 -18.00 -4.64 -1.19
CA TYR A 132 -16.99 -3.69 -0.74
C TYR A 132 -16.19 -3.07 -1.87
N ALA A 133 -16.34 -3.52 -3.13
CA ALA A 133 -15.64 -2.97 -4.29
C ALA A 133 -14.16 -2.66 -3.99
N ALA A 134 -13.49 -3.58 -3.28
CA ALA A 134 -12.13 -3.41 -2.82
C ALA A 134 -11.16 -3.66 -3.97
N ASP A 135 -10.22 -2.75 -4.19
CA ASP A 135 -9.26 -2.86 -5.28
C ASP A 135 -7.96 -2.12 -4.96
N ILE A 136 -6.91 -2.49 -5.71
CA ILE A 136 -5.61 -1.83 -5.72
C ILE A 136 -5.30 -1.45 -7.17
N ARG A 137 -4.98 -0.18 -7.39
CA ARG A 137 -4.56 0.34 -8.69
C ARG A 137 -3.16 0.91 -8.59
N LEU A 138 -2.32 0.60 -9.58
CA LEU A 138 -1.04 1.26 -9.74
C LEU A 138 -1.26 2.61 -10.44
N ILE A 139 -0.69 3.68 -9.89
CA ILE A 139 -0.84 5.06 -10.36
C ILE A 139 0.52 5.79 -10.35
N ASP A 140 0.54 7.04 -10.84
CA ASP A 140 1.70 7.94 -10.88
C ASP A 140 2.87 7.40 -11.72
N PHE A 141 2.74 7.52 -13.04
CA PHE A 141 3.71 6.99 -14.00
C PHE A 141 4.73 8.01 -14.52
N ALA A 142 4.90 9.15 -13.84
CA ALA A 142 5.75 10.24 -14.31
C ALA A 142 7.23 9.87 -14.45
N HIS A 143 7.70 8.84 -13.73
CA HIS A 143 9.09 8.39 -13.71
C HIS A 143 9.21 6.88 -14.03
N VAL A 144 8.33 6.38 -14.90
CA VAL A 144 8.46 5.00 -15.42
C VAL A 144 9.69 4.92 -16.32
N THR A 145 10.47 3.85 -16.14
CA THR A 145 11.69 3.59 -16.90
C THR A 145 11.57 2.29 -17.68
N HIS A 146 12.50 2.08 -18.61
CA HIS A 146 12.68 0.81 -19.31
C HIS A 146 13.98 0.16 -18.79
N PRO A 147 13.89 -0.82 -17.88
CA PRO A 147 15.07 -1.46 -17.31
C PRO A 147 15.79 -2.32 -18.35
N SER A 148 17.05 -2.68 -18.05
CA SER A 148 17.79 -3.60 -18.92
C SER A 148 17.13 -4.98 -18.93
N PRO A 149 17.22 -5.74 -20.04
CA PRO A 149 16.64 -7.09 -20.11
C PRO A 149 17.10 -7.97 -18.93
N GLY A 150 16.14 -8.63 -18.27
CA GLY A 150 16.38 -9.48 -17.11
C GLY A 150 16.41 -8.75 -15.76
N GLN A 151 16.29 -7.42 -15.73
CA GLN A 151 16.19 -6.66 -14.48
C GLN A 151 14.73 -6.50 -14.07
N ARG A 152 14.39 -7.04 -12.89
CA ARG A 152 13.07 -6.89 -12.26
C ARG A 152 13.03 -5.65 -11.37
N ASP A 153 11.82 -5.18 -11.09
CA ASP A 153 11.60 -4.13 -10.09
C ASP A 153 11.63 -4.71 -8.66
N GLU A 154 12.82 -5.09 -8.21
CA GLU A 154 13.06 -5.68 -6.89
C GLU A 154 12.60 -4.75 -5.75
N GLY A 155 12.65 -3.44 -5.98
CA GLY A 155 12.19 -2.44 -5.02
C GLY A 155 10.67 -2.52 -4.80
N VAL A 156 9.90 -2.59 -5.88
CA VAL A 156 8.44 -2.76 -5.80
C VAL A 156 8.08 -4.14 -5.26
N LEU A 157 8.78 -5.21 -5.69
CA LEU A 157 8.58 -6.56 -5.17
C LEU A 157 8.80 -6.65 -3.65
N THR A 158 9.83 -5.98 -3.13
CA THR A 158 10.06 -5.85 -1.68
C THR A 158 8.88 -5.18 -0.97
N GLY A 159 8.34 -4.11 -1.59
CA GLY A 159 7.18 -3.40 -1.08
C GLY A 159 5.92 -4.28 -1.03
N ILE A 160 5.65 -5.03 -2.11
CA ILE A 160 4.52 -5.97 -2.19
C ILE A 160 4.65 -7.05 -1.12
N ALA A 161 5.82 -7.68 -0.99
CA ALA A 161 6.06 -8.71 0.01
C ALA A 161 5.84 -8.17 1.44
N THR A 162 6.28 -6.94 1.71
CA THR A 162 6.07 -6.31 3.01
C THR A 162 4.59 -5.98 3.27
N LEU A 163 3.86 -5.48 2.27
CA LEU A 163 2.41 -5.26 2.38
C LEU A 163 1.65 -6.55 2.68
N ILE A 164 1.97 -7.64 1.97
CA ILE A 164 1.38 -8.97 2.21
C ILE A 164 1.63 -9.41 3.65
N ARG A 165 2.87 -9.31 4.13
CA ARG A 165 3.23 -9.66 5.52
C ARG A 165 2.41 -8.84 6.52
N CYS A 166 2.35 -7.51 6.37
CA CYS A 166 1.57 -6.65 7.27
C CYS A 166 0.08 -7.01 7.26
N PHE A 167 -0.51 -7.32 6.10
CA PHE A 167 -1.93 -7.65 6.01
C PHE A 167 -2.23 -9.06 6.54
N GLN A 168 -1.29 -10.00 6.42
CA GLN A 168 -1.38 -11.32 7.04
C GLN A 168 -1.31 -11.23 8.58
N GLU A 169 -0.41 -10.39 9.11
CA GLU A 169 -0.29 -10.09 10.54
C GLU A 169 -1.63 -9.54 11.08
N LEU A 170 -2.19 -8.51 10.45
CA LEU A 170 -3.51 -7.97 10.82
C LEU A 170 -4.62 -9.01 10.76
N LEU A 171 -4.61 -9.87 9.74
CA LEU A 171 -5.63 -10.91 9.60
C LEU A 171 -5.50 -11.99 10.69
N GLN A 172 -4.29 -12.26 11.17
CA GLN A 172 -4.06 -13.17 12.29
C GLN A 172 -4.53 -12.56 13.60
N ASP A 173 -4.17 -11.30 13.89
CA ASP A 173 -4.59 -10.58 15.10
C ASP A 173 -6.12 -10.48 15.22
N LEU A 174 -6.82 -10.41 14.08
CA LEU A 174 -8.27 -10.42 14.04
C LEU A 174 -8.88 -11.82 14.19
N LYS A 175 -8.12 -12.91 14.16
CA LYS A 175 -8.67 -14.26 14.42
C LYS A 175 -8.57 -14.65 15.89
N GLU A 176 -7.63 -14.05 16.61
CA GLU A 176 -7.48 -14.13 18.06
C GLU A 176 -8.57 -13.30 18.78
#